data_AF-A0A967SVJ4-F1
#
_entry.id   AF-A0A967SVJ4-F1
#
_cell.length_a   1.000
_cell.length_b   1.000
_cell.length_c   1.000
_cell.angle_alpha   90.00
_cell.angle_beta   90.00
_cell.angle_gamma   90.00
#
_symmetry.space_group_name_H-M   'P 1'
#
loop_
_entity.id
_entity.type
_entity.pdbx_description
1 polymer ?
#
loop_
_entity_poly.entity_id
_entity_poly.type
_entity_poly.pdbx_seq_one_letter_code
_entity_poly.pdbx_strand_id
1 'polypeptide(L)'
;KDHKIKALSGTTDKTDRQSSSQENDGEIIQPREKRFIGEDEQIKKLMEILPQIAASTAPVMIQGESGTGKEVFANLIHENS
;
A
#
# COMPACT_ATOMS: atom_id res chain seq x y z
N LYS A 1 -29.93 22.91 -32.12
CA LYS A 1 -29.21 23.82 -31.21
C LYS A 1 -28.64 22.96 -30.09
N ASP A 2 -27.39 23.23 -29.69
CA ASP A 2 -26.65 22.72 -28.51
C ASP A 2 -26.12 21.27 -28.62
N HIS A 3 -24.83 21.05 -28.89
CA HIS A 3 -23.66 21.03 -27.97
C HIS A 3 -23.88 20.21 -26.69
N LYS A 4 -23.15 19.10 -26.48
CA LYS A 4 -21.85 19.07 -25.78
C LYS A 4 -21.51 17.65 -25.25
N ILE A 5 -20.29 17.23 -25.54
CA ILE A 5 -19.57 16.09 -24.95
C ILE A 5 -19.15 16.43 -23.52
N LYS A 6 -19.22 15.46 -22.58
CA LYS A 6 -18.35 15.34 -21.38
C LYS A 6 -18.53 13.91 -20.82
N ALA A 7 -17.55 13.01 -20.94
CA ALA A 7 -16.49 12.71 -19.95
C ALA A 7 -17.07 12.48 -18.53
N LEU A 8 -16.68 11.50 -17.72
CA LEU A 8 -15.35 10.96 -17.46
C LEU A 8 -15.43 9.47 -17.04
N SER A 9 -14.41 8.72 -17.46
CA SER A 9 -14.00 7.41 -16.94
C SER A 9 -13.59 7.51 -15.47
N GLY A 10 -13.95 6.53 -14.64
CA GLY A 10 -13.36 6.42 -13.30
C GLY A 10 -14.15 5.61 -12.28
N THR A 11 -14.52 4.37 -12.56
CA THR A 11 -14.83 3.37 -11.53
C THR A 11 -14.36 1.99 -11.98
N THR A 12 -13.05 1.76 -11.91
CA THR A 12 -12.48 0.42 -11.99
C THR A 12 -12.62 -0.25 -10.62
N ASP A 13 -13.86 -0.56 -10.23
CA ASP A 13 -14.16 -1.51 -9.14
C ASP A 13 -14.52 -2.84 -9.80
N LYS A 14 -13.50 -3.64 -10.13
CA LYS A 14 -13.66 -4.99 -10.65
C LYS A 14 -12.44 -5.85 -10.32
N THR A 15 -12.51 -6.61 -9.25
CA THR A 15 -11.92 -7.96 -9.13
C THR A 15 -12.31 -8.51 -7.75
N ASP A 16 -12.84 -9.71 -7.56
CA ASP A 16 -13.64 -10.61 -8.38
C ASP A 16 -14.35 -11.48 -7.33
N ARG A 17 -15.66 -11.66 -7.49
CA ARG A 17 -16.41 -12.62 -6.68
C ARG A 17 -16.11 -14.01 -7.25
N GLN A 18 -15.49 -14.88 -6.46
CA GLN A 18 -15.63 -16.32 -6.65
C GLN A 18 -16.05 -17.02 -5.36
N SER A 19 -16.94 -17.96 -5.57
CA SER A 19 -17.93 -18.53 -4.67
C SER A 19 -17.42 -19.65 -3.77
N SER A 20 -18.23 -19.89 -2.73
CA SER A 20 -18.66 -21.20 -2.20
C SER A 20 -17.68 -22.10 -1.44
N SER A 21 -18.02 -22.24 -0.15
CA SER A 21 -18.18 -23.51 0.57
C SER A 21 -16.94 -24.32 0.89
N GLN A 22 -16.38 -24.07 2.08
CA GLN A 22 -15.79 -25.10 2.94
C GLN A 22 -15.90 -24.66 4.40
N GLU A 23 -16.78 -25.35 5.12
CA GLU A 23 -16.84 -25.38 6.58
C GLU A 23 -15.59 -26.10 7.08
N ASN A 24 -14.89 -25.53 8.08
CA ASN A 24 -14.23 -26.16 9.22
C ASN A 24 -12.99 -25.36 9.71
N ASP A 25 -12.85 -25.39 11.04
CA ASP A 25 -11.64 -25.28 11.85
C ASP A 25 -10.99 -23.92 12.10
N GLY A 26 -11.04 -23.54 13.38
CA GLY A 26 -10.10 -22.65 14.07
C GLY A 26 -9.87 -21.31 13.39
N GLU A 27 -10.38 -20.23 13.98
CA GLU A 27 -10.03 -18.87 13.56
C GLU A 27 -8.51 -18.71 13.59
N ILE A 28 -7.87 -18.96 12.45
CA ILE A 28 -6.49 -18.61 12.19
C ILE A 28 -6.51 -17.10 12.26
N ILE A 29 -6.08 -16.57 13.40
CA ILE A 29 -5.79 -15.15 13.56
C ILE A 29 -4.63 -14.89 12.61
N GLN A 30 -4.95 -14.61 11.34
CA GLN A 30 -3.98 -14.16 10.38
C GLN A 30 -3.36 -12.90 11.01
N PRO A 31 -2.04 -12.87 11.24
CA PRO A 31 -1.39 -11.68 11.74
C PRO A 31 -1.87 -10.54 10.84
N ARG A 32 -2.44 -9.48 11.44
CA ARG A 32 -2.79 -8.30 10.65
C ARG A 32 -1.50 -7.87 9.97
N GLU A 33 -1.38 -8.13 8.67
CA GLU A 33 -0.28 -7.63 7.88
C GLU A 33 -0.19 -6.14 8.20
N LYS A 34 1.00 -5.65 8.56
CA LYS A 34 1.21 -4.25 8.88
C LYS A 34 1.01 -3.45 7.60
N ARG A 35 -0.25 -3.16 7.29
CA ARG A 35 -0.64 -2.42 6.11
C ARG A 35 -0.16 -1.00 6.29
N PHE A 36 0.84 -0.61 5.51
CA PHE A 36 1.23 0.78 5.40
C PHE A 36 0.10 1.54 4.69
N ILE A 37 -0.40 2.62 5.30
CA ILE A 37 -1.46 3.47 4.72
C ILE A 37 -0.89 4.88 4.57
N GLY A 38 -0.87 5.39 3.34
CA GLY A 38 -0.49 6.76 3.05
C GLY A 38 -1.02 7.20 1.69
N GLU A 39 -1.90 8.19 1.68
CA GLU A 39 -2.55 8.69 0.46
C GLU A 39 -1.90 9.97 -0.08
N ASP A 40 -1.04 10.59 0.73
CA ASP A 40 -0.31 11.80 0.37
C ASP A 40 0.68 11.53 -0.77
N GLU A 41 0.80 12.47 -1.69
CA GLU A 41 1.67 12.38 -2.87
C GLU A 41 3.15 12.21 -2.50
N GLN A 42 3.60 12.78 -1.38
CA GLN A 42 4.98 12.61 -0.90
C GLN A 42 5.22 11.16 -0.47
N ILE A 43 4.23 10.53 0.15
CA ILE A 43 4.31 9.14 0.59
C ILE A 43 4.26 8.19 -0.60
N LYS A 44 3.43 8.47 -1.62
CA LYS A 44 3.40 7.67 -2.85
C LYS A 44 4.77 7.66 -3.56
N LYS A 45 5.41 8.83 -3.71
CA LYS A 45 6.77 8.92 -4.27
C LYS A 45 7.78 8.11 -3.47
N LEU A 46 7.64 8.12 -2.15
CA LEU A 46 8.49 7.34 -1.28
C LEU A 46 8.28 5.82 -1.49
N MET A 47 7.05 5.38 -1.76
CA MET A 47 6.76 3.99 -2.16
C MET A 47 7.34 3.62 -3.53
N GLU A 48 7.39 4.55 -4.48
CA GLU A 48 7.98 4.31 -5.80
C GLU A 48 9.48 4.00 -5.72
N ILE A 49 10.19 4.65 -4.79
CA ILE A 49 11.65 4.45 -4.60
C ILE A 49 11.97 3.33 -3.59
N LEU A 50 10.98 2.87 -2.82
CA LEU A 50 11.14 1.83 -1.80
C LEU A 50 11.89 0.59 -2.32
N PRO A 51 11.57 0.00 -3.49
CA PRO A 51 12.25 -1.22 -3.96
C PRO A 51 13.74 -0.99 -4.23
N GLN A 52 14.11 0.21 -4.67
CA GLN A 52 15.50 0.56 -4.94
C GLN A 52 16.30 0.70 -3.64
N ILE A 53 15.67 1.26 -2.60
CA ILE A 53 16.27 1.39 -1.27
C ILE A 53 16.41 0.01 -0.62
N ALA A 54 15.39 -0.84 -0.72
CA ALA A 54 15.38 -2.17 -0.12
C ALA A 54 16.41 -3.13 -0.75
N ALA A 55 16.65 -3.01 -2.07
CA ALA A 55 17.69 -3.77 -2.76
C ALA A 55 19.12 -3.26 -2.50
N SER A 56 19.28 -2.11 -1.83
CA SER A 56 20.58 -1.51 -1.54
C SER A 56 21.19 -2.07 -0.26
N THR A 57 22.51 -2.26 -0.25
CA THR A 57 23.28 -2.63 0.94
C THR A 57 23.78 -1.42 1.74
N ALA A 58 23.51 -0.20 1.27
CA ALA A 58 23.95 1.03 1.93
C ALA A 58 23.10 1.32 3.19
N PRO A 59 23.68 1.91 4.25
CA PRO A 59 22.92 2.35 5.42
C PRO A 59 21.87 3.41 5.06
N VAL A 60 20.65 3.28 5.61
CA VAL A 60 19.54 4.21 5.39
C VAL A 60 19.25 5.02 6.66
N MET A 61 19.07 6.33 6.52
CA MET A 61 18.69 7.24 7.60
C MET A 61 17.29 7.80 7.34
N ILE A 62 16.36 7.60 8.28
CA ILE A 62 14.96 8.07 8.17
C ILE A 62 14.73 9.16 9.22
N GLN A 63 14.27 10.33 8.79
CA GLN A 63 14.07 11.50 9.65
C GLN A 63 12.64 12.03 9.59
N GLY A 64 12.25 12.81 10.60
CA GLY A 64 10.90 13.38 10.74
C GLY A 64 10.45 13.49 12.19
N GLU A 65 9.36 14.19 12.42
CA GLU A 65 8.77 14.41 13.75
C GLU A 65 8.24 13.11 14.40
N SER A 66 7.96 13.14 15.71
CA SER A 66 7.37 12.00 16.39
C SER A 66 5.98 11.67 15.83
N GLY A 67 5.66 10.39 15.66
CA GLY A 67 4.35 9.96 15.17
C GLY A 67 4.14 10.01 13.65
N THR A 68 5.15 10.40 12.84
CA THR A 68 5.03 10.44 11.35
C THR A 68 5.18 9.07 10.67
N GLY A 69 5.20 7.97 11.42
CA GLY A 69 5.26 6.62 10.85
C GLY A 69 6.64 6.16 10.36
N LYS A 70 7.74 6.81 10.78
CA LYS A 70 9.12 6.44 10.40
C LYS A 70 9.45 4.96 10.66
N GLU A 71 8.98 4.43 11.79
CA GLU A 71 9.18 3.03 12.18
C GLU A 71 8.40 2.08 11.27
N VAL A 72 7.19 2.47 10.85
CA VAL A 72 6.37 1.70 9.92
C VAL A 72 7.05 1.67 8.55
N PHE A 73 7.59 2.80 8.10
CA PHE A 73 8.33 2.87 6.84
C PHE A 73 9.65 2.09 6.89
N ALA A 74 10.39 2.17 8.00
CA ALA A 74 11.62 1.39 8.20
C ALA A 74 11.36 -0.12 8.13
N ASN A 75 10.29 -0.58 8.78
CA ASN A 75 9.87 -1.98 8.70
C ASN A 75 9.52 -2.37 7.27
N LEU A 76 8.84 -1.49 6.54
CA LEU A 76 8.49 -1.74 5.15
C LEU A 76 9.73 -1.89 4.25
N ILE A 77 10.78 -1.08 4.44
CA ILE A 77 12.05 -1.27 3.73
C ILE A 77 12.62 -2.65 4.05
N HIS A 78 12.64 -3.04 5.32
CA HIS A 78 13.21 -4.31 5.75
C HIS A 78 12.44 -5.53 5.21
N GLU A 79 11.10 -5.46 5.17
CA GLU A 79 10.23 -6.50 4.62
C GLU A 79 10.37 -6.67 3.09
N ASN A 80 10.89 -5.66 2.39
CA ASN A 80 11.05 -5.66 0.92
C ASN A 80 12.51 -5.89 0.46
N SER A 81 13.44 -6.20 1.37
CA SER A 81 14.88 -6.41 1.08
C SER A 81 15.19 -7.84 0.63
#